data_AF-A0A934UPC1-F1
#
_entry.id   AF-A0A934UPC1-F1
#
_cell.length_a   1.000
_cell.length_b   1.000
_cell.length_c   1.000
_cell.angle_alpha   90.00
_cell.angle_beta   90.00
_cell.angle_gamma   90.00
#
_symmetry.space_group_name_H-M   'P 1'
#
loop_
_entity.id
_entity.type
_entity.pdbx_description
1 polymer ?
#
loop_
_entity_poly.entity_id
_entity_poly.type
_entity_poly.pdbx_seq_one_letter_code
_entity_poly.pdbx_strand_id
1 'polypeptide(L)'
;MKPYFRQIFLLVLVVFVYHYFSPKNKARYKITAVVNKYNNDKACPIRLYREYFLVYSSYMATDVNSVYLTDSLSFRLYLGIYDVDGEHIDTKCEGDTLVVTKKERTSDRSEWNFERITERKTYSLKQLRCNGLFE
;
A
#
# COMPACT_ATOMS: atom_id res chain seq x y z
N MET A 1 25.07 46.01 -21.14
CA MET A 1 23.80 45.25 -21.14
C MET A 1 22.71 46.12 -20.55
N LYS A 2 21.63 46.38 -21.30
CA LYS A 2 20.57 47.33 -20.92
C LYS A 2 19.73 46.78 -19.75
N PRO A 3 19.31 47.62 -18.78
CA PRO A 3 18.60 47.20 -17.55
C PRO A 3 17.28 46.47 -17.79
N TYR A 4 16.69 46.62 -18.98
CA TYR A 4 15.44 45.98 -19.40
C TYR A 4 15.53 44.46 -19.55
N PHE A 5 16.71 43.90 -19.85
CA PHE A 5 16.84 42.45 -20.09
C PHE A 5 16.71 41.64 -18.78
N ARG A 6 17.14 42.20 -17.65
CA ARG A 6 17.03 41.59 -16.32
C ARG A 6 15.57 41.50 -15.85
N GLN A 7 14.76 42.51 -16.15
CA GLN A 7 13.35 42.56 -15.76
C GLN A 7 12.49 41.55 -16.55
N ILE A 8 12.77 41.39 -17.85
CA ILE A 8 12.06 40.42 -18.69
C ILE A 8 12.37 38.99 -18.24
N PHE A 9 13.64 38.70 -17.92
CA PHE A 9 14.04 37.37 -17.47
C PHE A 9 13.41 36.98 -16.13
N LEU A 10 13.30 37.94 -15.19
CA LEU A 10 12.61 37.75 -13.92
C LEU A 10 11.10 37.50 -14.10
N LEU A 11 10.44 38.23 -15.00
CA LEU A 11 9.02 38.01 -15.30
C LEU A 11 8.77 36.63 -15.91
N VAL A 12 9.62 36.18 -16.84
CA VAL A 12 9.52 34.84 -17.43
C VAL A 12 9.71 33.76 -16.37
N LEU A 13 10.68 33.92 -15.46
CA LEU A 13 10.90 32.98 -14.35
C LEU A 13 9.71 32.93 -13.39
N VAL A 14 9.13 34.07 -13.02
CA VAL A 14 7.97 34.13 -12.12
C VAL A 14 6.74 33.48 -12.77
N VAL A 15 6.50 33.71 -14.06
CA VAL A 15 5.38 33.06 -14.79
C VAL A 15 5.61 31.55 -14.91
N PHE A 16 6.86 31.11 -15.18
CA PHE A 16 7.21 29.69 -15.22
C PHE A 16 6.99 29.02 -13.86
N VAL A 17 7.46 29.64 -12.78
CA VAL A 17 7.29 29.13 -11.40
C VAL A 17 5.81 29.12 -11.03
N TYR A 18 5.02 30.14 -11.38
CA TYR A 18 3.60 30.19 -11.05
C TYR A 18 2.76 29.17 -11.84
N HIS A 19 3.14 28.86 -13.09
CA HIS A 19 2.52 27.76 -13.83
C HIS A 19 2.95 26.38 -13.33
N TYR A 20 4.20 26.20 -12.91
CA TYR A 20 4.66 24.93 -12.33
C TYR A 20 4.11 24.68 -10.92
N PHE A 21 3.99 25.73 -10.10
CA PHE A 21 3.45 25.67 -8.73
C PHE A 21 1.97 26.04 -8.65
N SER A 22 1.24 26.00 -9.77
CA SER A 22 -0.21 26.13 -9.75
C SER A 22 -0.80 24.95 -8.96
N PRO A 23 -1.52 25.19 -7.85
CA PRO A 23 -2.06 24.15 -6.97
C PRO A 23 -3.23 23.37 -7.59
N LYS A 24 -3.43 23.48 -8.91
CA LYS A 24 -4.47 22.77 -9.66
C LYS A 24 -4.11 21.31 -9.94
N ASN A 25 -2.85 20.92 -9.77
CA ASN A 25 -2.44 19.52 -9.68
C ASN A 25 -2.55 19.03 -8.23
N LYS A 26 -3.72 19.18 -7.61
CA LYS A 26 -4.05 18.32 -6.47
C LYS A 26 -4.04 16.90 -7.02
N ALA A 27 -2.99 16.14 -6.71
CA ALA A 27 -2.92 14.72 -6.99
C ALA A 27 -4.28 14.11 -6.60
N ARG A 28 -5.04 13.66 -7.59
CA ARG A 28 -6.31 12.99 -7.33
C ARG A 28 -5.94 11.64 -6.74
N TYR A 29 -5.92 11.56 -5.41
CA TYR A 29 -5.83 10.28 -4.72
C TYR A 29 -7.06 9.46 -5.10
N LYS A 30 -6.88 8.49 -6.00
CA LYS A 30 -7.94 7.55 -6.37
C LYS A 30 -7.80 6.33 -5.46
N ILE A 31 -8.58 6.30 -4.39
CA ILE A 31 -8.69 5.12 -3.54
C ILE A 31 -9.49 4.08 -4.32
N THR A 32 -8.84 3.02 -4.76
CA THR A 32 -9.54 1.86 -5.35
C THR A 32 -9.49 0.74 -4.34
N ALA A 33 -10.67 0.30 -3.88
CA ALA A 33 -10.81 -0.86 -3.02
C ALA A 33 -10.92 -2.12 -3.91
N VAL A 34 -9.93 -3.01 -3.85
CA VAL A 34 -10.02 -4.33 -4.49
C VAL A 34 -10.22 -5.36 -3.40
N VAL A 35 -11.29 -6.14 -3.49
CA VAL A 35 -11.55 -7.26 -2.58
C VAL A 35 -11.12 -8.54 -3.27
N ASN A 36 -10.03 -9.15 -2.82
CA ASN A 36 -9.65 -10.49 -3.25
C ASN A 36 -10.13 -11.49 -2.22
N LYS A 37 -10.94 -12.46 -2.65
CA LYS A 37 -11.31 -13.61 -1.83
C LYS A 37 -10.02 -14.32 -1.42
N TYR A 38 -9.74 -14.38 -0.12
CA TYR A 38 -8.63 -15.17 0.39
C TYR A 38 -9.07 -16.63 0.35
N ASN A 39 -8.92 -17.24 -0.82
CA ASN A 39 -9.40 -18.59 -1.10
C ASN A 39 -8.32 -19.58 -0.68
N ASN A 40 -8.21 -19.82 0.63
CA ASN A 40 -7.35 -20.88 1.17
C ASN A 40 -8.23 -22.10 1.50
N ASP A 41 -8.89 -22.63 0.46
CA ASP A 41 -10.00 -23.60 0.49
C ASP A 41 -9.72 -24.96 1.18
N LYS A 42 -8.57 -25.14 1.84
CA LYS A 42 -8.25 -26.39 2.56
C LYS A 42 -7.62 -26.23 3.93
N ALA A 43 -7.18 -25.03 4.35
CA ALA A 43 -6.38 -24.88 5.57
C ALA A 43 -6.96 -23.92 6.63
N CYS A 44 -7.91 -23.06 6.25
CA CYS A 44 -8.44 -22.04 7.14
C CYS A 44 -9.86 -22.38 7.61
N PRO A 45 -10.15 -22.40 8.93
CA PRO A 45 -11.46 -22.78 9.46
C PRO A 45 -12.55 -21.72 9.23
N ILE A 46 -12.17 -20.51 8.81
CA ILE A 46 -13.07 -19.38 8.57
C ILE A 46 -12.82 -18.76 7.18
N ARG A 47 -13.87 -18.18 6.62
CA ARG A 47 -13.79 -17.44 5.36
C ARG A 47 -13.23 -16.05 5.63
N LEU A 48 -12.11 -15.76 4.99
CA LEU A 48 -11.43 -14.48 5.09
C LEU A 48 -11.32 -13.85 3.71
N TYR A 49 -11.19 -12.53 3.68
CA TYR A 49 -11.00 -11.73 2.48
C TYR A 49 -9.90 -10.72 2.73
N ARG A 50 -9.17 -10.37 1.68
CA ARG A 50 -8.21 -9.26 1.71
C ARG A 50 -8.76 -8.08 0.94
N GLU A 51 -8.83 -6.93 1.61
CA GLU A 51 -9.14 -5.66 0.98
C GLU A 51 -7.86 -4.86 0.82
N TYR A 52 -7.66 -4.32 -0.38
CA TYR A 52 -6.54 -3.47 -0.72
C TYR A 52 -7.06 -2.07 -1.00
N PHE A 53 -6.52 -1.07 -0.32
CA PHE A 53 -6.75 0.33 -0.65
C PHE A 53 -5.47 0.92 -1.19
N LEU A 54 -5.49 1.17 -2.50
CA LEU A 54 -4.39 1.73 -3.24
C LEU A 54 -4.44 3.24 -3.18
N VAL A 55 -3.34 3.85 -2.74
CA VAL A 55 -3.14 5.29 -2.78
C VAL A 55 -2.19 5.59 -3.93
N TYR A 56 -2.76 6.02 -5.05
CA TYR A 56 -1.99 6.56 -6.16
C TYR A 56 -1.48 7.95 -5.83
N SER A 57 -0.17 8.13 -5.93
CA SER A 57 0.47 9.43 -5.92
C SER A 57 0.91 9.75 -7.36
N SER A 58 0.60 10.95 -7.86
CA SER A 58 0.96 11.37 -9.22
C SER A 58 2.46 11.30 -9.51
N TYR A 59 2.86 11.03 -10.77
CA TYR A 59 4.15 11.17 -11.50
C TYR A 59 5.52 10.98 -10.78
N MET A 60 5.67 11.22 -9.47
CA MET A 60 6.95 11.19 -8.75
C MET A 60 6.92 10.48 -7.39
N ALA A 61 5.81 9.87 -6.95
CA ALA A 61 5.84 9.05 -5.74
C ALA A 61 5.18 7.69 -5.95
N THR A 62 5.68 6.71 -5.20
CA THR A 62 5.36 5.30 -5.37
C THR A 62 3.93 4.97 -4.96
N ASP A 63 3.39 3.95 -5.61
CA ASP A 63 2.06 3.43 -5.33
C ASP A 63 2.10 2.64 -4.03
N VAL A 64 1.32 3.06 -3.03
CA VAL A 64 1.27 2.40 -1.72
C VAL A 64 -0.06 1.69 -1.57
N ASN A 65 -0.01 0.41 -1.20
CA ASN A 65 -1.18 -0.40 -0.88
C ASN A 65 -1.30 -0.61 0.62
N SER A 66 -2.43 -0.23 1.18
CA SER A 66 -2.82 -0.66 2.52
C SER A 66 -3.67 -1.93 2.44
N VAL A 67 -3.39 -2.89 3.33
CA VAL A 67 -4.02 -4.21 3.31
C VAL A 67 -4.80 -4.43 4.60
N TYR A 68 -6.03 -4.90 4.43
CA TYR A 68 -6.91 -5.27 5.52
C TYR A 68 -7.39 -6.70 5.36
N LEU A 69 -7.55 -7.41 6.47
CA LEU A 69 -8.25 -8.68 6.53
C LEU A 69 -9.68 -8.44 6.98
N THR A 70 -10.66 -9.03 6.29
CA THR A 70 -12.08 -8.87 6.61
C THR A 70 -12.82 -10.19 6.48
N ASP A 71 -13.96 -10.29 7.16
CA ASP A 71 -14.99 -11.32 6.99
C ASP A 71 -16.04 -10.95 5.92
N SER A 72 -15.86 -9.81 5.23
CA SER A 72 -16.75 -9.18 4.24
C SER A 72 -17.99 -8.45 4.77
N LEU A 73 -18.33 -8.60 6.05
CA LEU A 73 -19.57 -8.05 6.60
C LEU A 73 -19.31 -6.87 7.54
N SER A 74 -18.45 -7.07 8.53
CA SER A 74 -18.49 -6.25 9.75
C SER A 74 -17.10 -5.79 10.19
N PHE A 75 -16.06 -6.53 9.84
CA PHE A 75 -14.75 -6.35 10.46
C PHE A 75 -13.62 -6.04 9.47
N ARG A 76 -12.65 -5.22 9.91
CA ARG A 76 -11.39 -4.97 9.20
C ARG A 76 -10.19 -4.98 10.16
N LEU A 77 -9.30 -5.97 10.03
CA LEU A 77 -7.98 -5.98 10.67
C LEU A 77 -7.00 -5.29 9.74
N TYR A 78 -6.36 -4.22 10.20
CA TYR A 78 -5.25 -3.64 9.46
C TYR A 78 -4.03 -4.58 9.52
N LEU A 79 -3.55 -5.02 8.36
CA LEU A 79 -2.37 -5.89 8.25
C LEU A 79 -1.09 -5.08 8.04
N GLY A 80 -1.17 -3.95 7.33
CA GLY A 80 -0.03 -3.08 7.06
C GLY A 80 -0.17 -2.30 5.76
N ILE A 81 0.90 -1.59 5.42
CA ILE A 81 1.10 -0.91 4.14
C ILE A 81 2.36 -1.45 3.47
N TYR A 82 2.34 -1.48 2.14
CA TYR A 82 3.49 -1.88 1.34
C TYR A 82 3.60 -1.04 0.06
N ASP A 83 4.83 -0.80 -0.38
CA ASP A 83 5.15 -0.22 -1.68
C ASP A 83 4.97 -1.28 -2.77
N VAL A 84 4.12 -1.02 -3.77
CA VAL A 84 3.73 -2.00 -4.80
C VAL A 84 4.91 -2.50 -5.63
N ASP A 85 5.95 -1.69 -5.80
CA ASP A 85 7.06 -2.02 -6.70
C ASP A 85 8.09 -2.96 -6.03
N GLY A 86 8.25 -2.85 -4.71
CA GLY A 86 9.32 -3.53 -3.96
C GLY A 86 8.84 -4.46 -2.85
N GLU A 87 7.61 -4.32 -2.40
CA GLU A 87 7.10 -4.99 -1.21
C GLU A 87 5.77 -5.70 -1.47
N HIS A 88 5.43 -6.67 -0.62
CA HIS A 88 4.06 -7.19 -0.54
C HIS A 88 3.79 -7.81 0.83
N ILE A 89 2.50 -7.95 1.15
CA ILE A 89 2.02 -8.61 2.37
C ILE A 89 1.34 -9.93 1.99
N ASP A 90 1.92 -11.01 2.48
CA ASP A 90 1.40 -12.36 2.38
C ASP A 90 0.67 -12.77 3.65
N THR A 91 -0.33 -13.61 3.48
CA THR A 91 -1.09 -14.22 4.57
C THR A 91 -1.16 -15.72 4.37
N LYS A 92 -0.82 -16.49 5.41
CA LYS A 92 -0.89 -17.95 5.42
C LYS A 92 -1.70 -18.40 6.63
N CYS A 93 -2.58 -19.36 6.42
CA CYS A 93 -3.40 -19.94 7.47
C CYS A 93 -2.93 -21.36 7.78
N GLU A 94 -2.74 -21.66 9.05
CA GLU A 94 -2.26 -22.93 9.58
C GLU A 94 -3.15 -23.32 10.77
N GLY A 95 -4.28 -23.99 10.49
CA GLY A 95 -5.27 -24.33 11.50
C GLY A 95 -5.92 -23.07 12.12
N ASP A 96 -5.77 -22.89 13.43
CA ASP A 96 -6.27 -21.69 14.15
C ASP A 96 -5.32 -20.48 14.04
N THR A 97 -4.18 -20.62 13.35
CA THR A 97 -3.16 -19.58 13.31
C THR A 97 -3.15 -18.89 11.95
N LEU A 98 -3.25 -17.57 11.95
CA LEU A 98 -3.00 -16.72 10.80
C LEU A 98 -1.61 -16.10 10.92
N VAL A 99 -0.74 -16.43 9.97
CA VAL A 99 0.59 -15.83 9.84
C VAL A 99 0.55 -14.78 8.74
N VAL A 100 0.95 -13.57 9.07
CA VAL A 100 1.06 -12.43 8.15
C VAL A 100 2.53 -12.10 8.00
N THR A 101 3.03 -12.08 6.77
CA THR A 101 4.43 -11.77 6.48
C THR A 101 4.52 -10.61 5.50
N LYS A 102 5.26 -9.56 5.89
CA LYS A 102 5.71 -8.54 4.95
C LYS A 102 7.02 -9.00 4.34
N LYS A 103 7.10 -8.91 3.02
CA LYS A 103 8.31 -9.23 2.26
C LYS A 103 8.73 -8.04 1.41
N GLU A 104 10.03 -7.96 1.20
CA GLU A 104 10.68 -6.95 0.37
C GLU A 104 11.61 -7.65 -0.62
N ARG A 105 11.64 -7.18 -1.87
CA ARG A 105 12.61 -7.60 -2.88
C ARG A 105 13.95 -6.94 -2.61
N THR A 106 15.00 -7.74 -2.55
CA THR A 106 16.34 -7.19 -2.38
C THR A 106 16.82 -6.57 -3.69
N SER A 107 17.47 -5.40 -3.58
CA SER A 107 18.16 -4.75 -4.70
C SER A 107 19.62 -5.21 -4.83
N ASP A 108 20.07 -6.10 -3.94
CA ASP A 108 21.42 -6.65 -3.96
C ASP A 108 21.56 -7.61 -5.14
N ARG A 109 22.60 -7.41 -5.95
CA ARG A 109 22.89 -8.22 -7.14
C ARG A 109 23.19 -9.68 -6.79
N SER A 110 23.71 -9.94 -5.60
CA SER A 110 23.99 -11.30 -5.11
C SER A 110 22.73 -12.06 -4.70
N GLU A 111 21.64 -11.34 -4.43
CA GLU A 111 20.35 -11.88 -3.98
C GLU A 111 19.20 -11.46 -4.92
N TRP A 112 19.51 -11.07 -6.15
CA TRP A 112 18.51 -10.57 -7.10
C TRP A 112 17.39 -11.60 -7.30
N ASN A 113 16.14 -11.19 -7.03
CA ASN A 113 14.92 -12.02 -6.96
C ASN A 113 14.67 -12.82 -5.67
N PHE A 114 15.47 -12.67 -4.62
CA PHE A 114 15.13 -13.22 -3.30
C PHE A 114 14.23 -12.26 -2.54
N GLU A 115 13.10 -12.79 -2.05
CA GLU A 115 12.22 -12.07 -1.16
C GLU A 115 12.68 -12.25 0.29
N ARG A 116 13.00 -11.15 0.95
CA ARG A 116 13.34 -11.16 2.38
C ARG A 116 12.09 -10.87 3.19
N ILE A 117 11.83 -11.69 4.21
CA ILE A 117 10.79 -11.38 5.21
C ILE A 117 11.32 -10.26 6.10
N THR A 118 10.65 -9.11 6.05
CA THR A 118 10.99 -7.93 6.86
C THR A 118 10.16 -7.85 8.13
N GLU A 119 8.92 -8.35 8.08
CA GLU A 119 8.02 -8.38 9.22
C GLU A 119 7.22 -9.69 9.26
N ARG A 120 6.96 -10.22 10.45
CA ARG A 120 6.05 -11.34 10.67
C ARG A 120 5.16 -11.06 11.87
N LYS A 121 3.85 -11.16 11.66
CA LYS A 121 2.81 -11.08 12.69
C LYS A 121 2.02 -12.37 12.71
N THR A 122 1.61 -12.79 13.89
CA THR A 122 0.83 -14.02 14.07
C THR A 122 -0.41 -13.71 14.88
N TYR A 123 -1.56 -14.19 14.41
CA TYR A 123 -2.84 -14.02 15.06
C TYR A 123 -3.51 -15.37 15.30
N SER A 124 -4.14 -15.55 16.45
CA SER A 124 -5.07 -16.67 16.66
C SER A 124 -6.44 -16.29 16.13
N LEU A 125 -6.99 -17.09 15.23
CA LEU A 125 -8.32 -16.90 14.65
C LEU A 125 -9.39 -17.02 15.74
N LYS A 126 -9.24 -17.95 16.68
CA LYS A 126 -10.10 -18.05 17.87
C LYS A 126 -10.10 -16.76 18.67
N GLN A 127 -8.94 -16.17 18.96
CA GLN A 127 -8.87 -14.90 19.71
C GLN A 127 -9.56 -13.77 18.94
N LEU A 128 -9.32 -13.69 17.63
CA LEU A 128 -9.95 -12.68 16.81
C LEU A 128 -11.49 -12.83 16.81
N ARG A 129 -12.03 -14.06 16.74
CA ARG A 129 -13.47 -14.32 16.91
C ARG A 129 -13.99 -13.94 18.29
N CYS A 130 -13.27 -14.33 19.35
CA CYS A 130 -13.68 -14.01 20.73
C CYS A 130 -13.75 -12.50 21.00
N ASN A 131 -12.94 -11.71 20.30
CA ASN A 131 -12.96 -10.25 20.40
C ASN A 131 -14.09 -9.60 19.58
N GLY A 132 -15.00 -10.38 18.99
CA GLY A 132 -16.06 -9.89 18.12
C GLY A 132 -15.53 -9.33 16.80
N LEU A 133 -14.30 -9.69 16.43
CA LEU A 133 -13.67 -9.22 15.20
C LEU A 133 -13.94 -10.18 14.03
N PHE A 134 -14.54 -11.36 14.24
CA PHE A 134 -14.94 -12.23 13.14
C PHE A 134 -16.15 -13.04 13.57
N GLU A 135 -17.13 -13.22 12.69
CA GLU A 135 -18.26 -14.12 12.90
C GLU A 135 -17.91 -15.59 12.59
#